data_AF-A0A7Y1SQN5-F1
#
_entry.id   AF-A0A7Y1SQN5-F1
#
_cell.length_a   1.000
_cell.length_b   1.000
_cell.length_c   1.000
_cell.angle_alpha   90.00
_cell.angle_beta   90.00
_cell.angle_gamma   90.00
#
_symmetry.space_group_name_H-M   'P 1'
#
loop_
_entity.id
_entity.type
_entity.pdbx_description
1 polymer ?
#
loop_
_entity_poly.entity_id
_entity_poly.type
_entity_poly.pdbx_seq_one_letter_code
_entity_poly.pdbx_strand_id
1 'polypeptide(L)'
;MNCPFCGSAETRVVDSRPAEQGRAIRRRRECETCGDRFTTYERTESLLMVLKRSGRTEPFRTDKLRRGLENALADRPVGTGTLDELVDTIETELRAVGTVVSSDEIGRQVLDRLRDLDEVAYLRFASVYKEFEGAQDFEREMASLDVQESDSS
;
A
#
# COMPACT_ATOMS: atom_id res chain seq x y z
N MET A 1 14.77 10.48 -23.69
CA MET A 1 14.27 11.37 -22.61
C MET A 1 14.59 12.78 -23.04
N ASN A 2 13.58 13.64 -23.20
CA ASN A 2 13.79 14.97 -23.74
C ASN A 2 14.32 15.92 -22.65
N CYS A 3 15.17 16.86 -23.04
CA CYS A 3 15.66 17.92 -22.18
C CYS A 3 14.48 18.83 -21.77
N PRO A 4 14.24 19.05 -20.47
CA PRO A 4 13.14 19.89 -20.00
C PRO A 4 13.36 21.38 -20.32
N PHE A 5 14.59 21.80 -20.65
CA PHE A 5 14.93 23.20 -20.89
C PHE A 5 14.83 23.59 -22.38
N CYS A 6 15.27 22.71 -23.28
CA CYS A 6 15.32 23.01 -24.72
C CYS A 6 14.55 22.00 -25.60
N GLY A 7 13.95 20.96 -25.02
CA GLY A 7 13.15 19.96 -25.74
C GLY A 7 13.94 18.93 -26.55
N SER A 8 15.26 19.06 -26.68
CA SER A 8 16.10 18.12 -27.43
C SER A 8 16.04 16.70 -26.87
N ALA A 9 16.07 15.69 -27.74
CA ALA A 9 16.12 14.29 -27.35
C ALA A 9 17.56 13.82 -26.99
N GLU A 10 18.58 14.61 -27.33
CA GLU A 10 20.00 14.29 -27.12
C GLU A 10 20.41 14.57 -25.67
N THR A 11 20.26 13.56 -24.82
CA THR A 11 20.63 13.63 -23.41
C THR A 11 21.42 12.38 -23.00
N ARG A 12 22.50 12.58 -22.24
CA ARG A 12 23.35 11.50 -21.75
C ARG A 12 23.29 11.37 -20.23
N VAL A 13 23.36 10.14 -19.72
CA VAL A 13 23.41 9.86 -18.28
C VAL A 13 24.84 10.05 -17.80
N VAL A 14 25.04 10.89 -16.77
CA VAL A 14 26.37 11.20 -16.21
C VAL A 14 26.58 10.65 -14.80
N ASP A 15 25.50 10.40 -14.05
CA ASP A 15 25.54 9.78 -12.71
C ASP A 15 24.27 8.95 -12.50
N SER A 16 24.40 7.76 -11.92
CA SER A 16 23.29 6.83 -11.66
C SER A 16 23.50 6.17 -10.31
N ARG A 17 22.52 6.34 -9.41
CA ARG A 17 22.58 5.78 -8.05
C ARG A 17 21.20 5.35 -7.55
N PRO A 18 21.10 4.34 -6.67
CA PRO A 18 19.86 4.04 -5.96
C PRO A 18 19.34 5.26 -5.19
N ALA A 19 18.03 5.41 -5.15
CA ALA A 19 17.31 6.42 -4.39
C ALA A 19 16.03 5.80 -3.79
N GLU A 20 15.31 6.55 -2.94
CA GLU A 20 14.06 6.09 -2.31
C GLU A 20 14.22 4.73 -1.60
N GLN A 21 15.32 4.55 -0.86
CA GLN A 21 15.70 3.29 -0.21
C GLN A 21 15.73 2.08 -1.17
N GLY A 22 16.18 2.31 -2.42
CA GLY A 22 16.29 1.26 -3.45
C GLY A 22 15.05 1.08 -4.32
N ARG A 23 13.96 1.82 -4.06
CA ARG A 23 12.71 1.77 -4.86
C ARG A 23 12.79 2.55 -6.17
N ALA A 24 13.81 3.38 -6.35
CA ALA A 24 14.03 4.15 -7.56
C ALA A 24 15.52 4.22 -7.92
N ILE A 25 15.78 4.49 -9.20
CA ILE A 25 17.11 4.86 -9.68
C ILE A 25 17.11 6.35 -10.01
N ARG A 26 17.91 7.12 -9.28
CA ARG A 26 18.16 8.53 -9.60
C ARG A 26 19.23 8.61 -10.68
N ARG A 27 18.91 9.26 -11.79
CA ARG A 27 19.81 9.50 -12.93
C ARG A 27 20.04 11.00 -13.10
N ARG A 28 21.29 11.45 -13.03
CA ARG A 28 21.66 12.80 -13.48
C ARG A 28 21.92 12.73 -14.98
N ARG A 29 21.27 13.60 -15.74
CA ARG A 29 21.39 13.71 -17.20
C ARG A 29 21.97 15.06 -17.56
N GLU A 30 22.71 15.11 -18.67
CA GLU A 30 23.22 16.31 -19.30
C GLU A 30 22.68 16.37 -20.73
N CYS A 31 22.16 17.52 -21.14
CA CYS A 31 21.72 17.78 -22.50
C CYS A 31 22.93 18.06 -23.39
N GLU A 32 23.06 17.34 -24.50
CA GLU A 32 24.19 17.52 -25.43
C GLU A 32 24.00 18.78 -26.31
N THR A 33 22.77 19.29 -26.41
CA THR A 33 22.46 20.50 -27.19
C THR A 33 22.65 21.81 -26.41
N CYS A 34 22.17 21.89 -25.16
CA CYS A 34 22.23 23.14 -24.36
C CYS A 34 23.20 23.06 -23.16
N GLY A 35 23.78 21.91 -22.87
CA GLY A 35 24.70 21.71 -21.74
C GLY A 35 24.03 21.63 -20.36
N ASP A 36 22.72 21.90 -20.27
CA ASP A 36 22.01 21.88 -19.00
C ASP A 36 21.92 20.47 -18.40
N ARG A 37 22.01 20.43 -17.07
CA ARG A 37 21.92 19.20 -16.30
C ARG A 37 20.61 19.11 -15.52
N PHE A 38 19.94 17.98 -15.62
CA PHE A 38 18.68 17.69 -14.91
C PHE A 38 18.69 16.30 -14.28
N THR A 39 17.78 16.05 -13.35
CA THR A 39 17.69 14.79 -12.61
C THR A 39 16.38 14.10 -12.96
N THR A 40 16.43 12.80 -13.23
CA THR A 40 15.24 11.97 -13.43
C THR A 40 15.24 10.83 -12.44
N TYR A 41 14.05 10.38 -12.04
CA TYR A 41 13.87 9.21 -11.20
C TYR A 41 13.18 8.13 -12.03
N GLU A 42 13.87 7.01 -12.23
CA GLU A 42 13.32 5.84 -12.90
C GLU A 42 12.77 4.90 -11.82
N ARG A 43 11.48 4.56 -11.92
CA ARG A 43 10.78 3.65 -11.03
C ARG A 43 10.29 2.46 -11.85
N THR A 44 10.34 1.27 -11.29
CA THR A 44 9.68 0.11 -11.88
C THR A 44 8.18 0.29 -11.69
N GLU A 45 7.44 0.56 -12.77
CA GLU A 45 5.98 0.40 -12.77
C GLU A 45 5.62 -1.10 -12.80
N SER A 46 5.96 -1.82 -11.73
CA SER A 46 5.36 -3.14 -11.53
C SER A 46 3.93 -2.90 -11.06
N LEU A 47 2.97 -3.07 -11.98
CA LEU A 47 1.56 -3.09 -11.64
C LEU A 47 1.33 -4.25 -10.66
N LEU A 48 1.09 -3.91 -9.39
CA LEU A 48 0.61 -4.86 -8.41
C LEU A 48 -0.79 -5.30 -8.84
N MET A 49 -0.99 -6.59 -9.06
CA MET A 49 -2.26 -7.17 -9.44
C MET A 49 -2.91 -7.87 -8.24
N VAL A 50 -4.23 -7.80 -8.16
CA VAL A 50 -5.03 -8.43 -7.10
C VAL A 50 -5.83 -9.57 -7.70
N LEU A 51 -5.57 -10.80 -7.25
CA LEU A 51 -6.38 -11.98 -7.52
C LEU A 51 -7.58 -12.01 -6.56
N LYS A 52 -8.78 -11.78 -7.08
CA LYS A 52 -10.03 -11.79 -6.30
C LYS A 52 -10.46 -13.23 -5.98
N ARG A 53 -11.25 -13.43 -4.92
CA ARG A 53 -11.94 -14.71 -4.60
C ARG A 53 -12.67 -15.34 -5.81
N SER A 54 -13.24 -14.50 -6.68
CA SER A 54 -13.87 -14.93 -7.95
C SER A 54 -12.91 -15.50 -9.01
N GLY A 55 -11.60 -15.52 -8.78
CA GLY A 55 -10.57 -15.93 -9.73
C GLY A 55 -10.14 -14.84 -10.73
N ARG A 56 -10.85 -13.71 -10.77
CA ARG A 56 -10.50 -12.56 -11.63
C ARG A 56 -9.32 -11.78 -11.07
N THR A 57 -8.48 -11.25 -11.95
CA THR A 57 -7.38 -10.34 -11.59
C THR A 57 -7.71 -8.90 -11.96
N GLU A 58 -7.44 -7.96 -11.08
CA GLU A 58 -7.53 -6.52 -11.35
C GLU A 58 -6.29 -5.78 -10.86
N PRO A 59 -5.94 -4.60 -11.41
CA PRO A 59 -4.88 -3.78 -10.85
C PRO A 59 -5.21 -3.37 -9.41
N PHE A 60 -4.21 -3.43 -8.52
CA PHE A 60 -4.32 -2.87 -7.18
C PHE A 60 -4.55 -1.36 -7.29
N ARG A 61 -5.50 -0.86 -6.49
CA ARG A 61 -5.83 0.55 -6.43
C ARG A 61 -5.76 1.00 -4.98
N THR A 62 -4.78 1.85 -4.67
CA THR A 62 -4.58 2.44 -3.34
C THR A 62 -5.86 3.10 -2.82
N ASP A 63 -6.62 3.78 -3.68
CA ASP A 63 -7.90 4.38 -3.32
C ASP A 63 -8.93 3.37 -2.78
N LYS A 64 -8.94 2.13 -3.28
CA LYS A 64 -9.85 1.08 -2.77
C LYS A 64 -9.46 0.65 -1.36
N LEU A 65 -8.15 0.49 -1.11
CA LEU A 65 -7.63 0.14 0.22
C LEU A 65 -7.94 1.26 1.22
N ARG A 66 -7.60 2.49 0.86
CA ARG A 66 -7.87 3.69 1.67
C ARG A 66 -9.33 3.79 2.07
N ARG A 67 -10.27 3.70 1.11
CA ARG A 67 -11.71 3.76 1.41
C ARG A 67 -12.18 2.65 2.35
N GLY A 68 -11.62 1.44 2.20
CA GLY A 68 -11.90 0.33 3.11
C GLY A 68 -11.49 0.64 4.55
N LEU A 69 -10.30 1.23 4.72
CA LEU A 69 -9.76 1.65 6.01
C LEU A 69 -10.53 2.85 6.59
N GLU A 70 -10.88 3.86 5.78
CA GLU A 70 -11.69 5.01 6.20
C GLU A 70 -13.04 4.56 6.78
N ASN A 71 -13.71 3.62 6.10
CA ASN A 71 -14.98 3.08 6.59
C ASN A 71 -14.81 2.31 7.91
N ALA A 72 -13.72 1.56 8.07
CA ALA A 72 -13.44 0.83 9.30
C ALA A 72 -13.16 1.80 10.47
N LEU A 73 -12.36 2.84 10.21
CA LEU A 73 -11.90 3.85 11.17
C LEU A 73 -12.89 5.00 11.39
N ALA A 74 -14.07 4.97 10.77
CA ALA A 74 -15.07 6.03 10.88
C ALA A 74 -15.37 6.38 12.36
N ASP A 75 -15.30 7.66 12.71
CA ASP A 75 -15.52 8.16 14.07
C ASP A 75 -14.57 7.60 15.15
N ARG A 76 -13.41 7.01 14.76
CA ARG A 76 -12.35 6.60 15.69
C ARG A 76 -11.33 7.72 15.88
N PRO A 77 -10.85 7.95 17.11
CA PRO A 77 -9.83 8.97 17.39
C PRO A 77 -8.44 8.49 16.95
N VAL A 78 -8.19 8.46 15.64
CA VAL A 78 -6.86 8.17 15.09
C VAL A 78 -6.06 9.43 14.83
N GLY A 79 -4.73 9.34 14.99
CA GLY A 79 -3.82 10.45 14.76
C GLY A 79 -3.92 11.00 13.34
N THR A 80 -3.71 12.31 13.20
CA THR A 80 -3.61 12.96 11.89
C THR A 80 -2.47 12.34 11.09
N GLY A 81 -2.76 11.75 9.93
CA GLY A 81 -1.78 11.08 9.07
C GLY A 81 -1.61 9.58 9.30
N THR A 82 -2.17 9.02 10.38
CA THR A 82 -2.06 7.57 10.68
C THR A 82 -2.66 6.70 9.57
N LEU A 83 -3.75 7.14 8.95
CA LEU A 83 -4.35 6.44 7.81
C LEU A 83 -3.42 6.42 6.60
N ASP A 84 -2.75 7.53 6.30
CA ASP A 84 -1.82 7.63 5.18
C ASP A 84 -0.62 6.70 5.38
N GLU A 85 -0.03 6.74 6.58
CA GLU A 85 1.07 5.85 6.97
C GLU A 85 0.67 4.38 6.93
N LEU A 86 -0.55 4.05 7.37
CA LEU A 86 -1.08 2.69 7.34
C LEU A 86 -1.25 2.18 5.90
N VAL A 87 -1.84 3.00 5.02
CA VAL A 87 -2.02 2.69 3.60
C VAL A 87 -0.65 2.46 2.94
N ASP A 88 0.30 3.36 3.15
CA ASP A 88 1.64 3.28 2.56
C ASP A 88 2.42 2.06 3.05
N THR A 89 2.26 1.71 4.33
CA THR A 89 2.87 0.52 4.94
C THR A 89 2.31 -0.75 4.29
N ILE A 90 0.99 -0.92 4.27
CA ILE A 90 0.34 -2.10 3.67
C ILE A 90 0.71 -2.20 2.18
N GLU A 91 0.66 -1.10 1.45
CA GLU A 91 1.02 -1.10 0.03
C GLU A 91 2.47 -1.52 -0.21
N THR A 92 3.39 -1.07 0.64
CA THR A 92 4.80 -1.47 0.60
C THR A 92 4.96 -2.97 0.85
N GLU A 93 4.25 -3.52 1.84
CA GLU A 93 4.30 -4.94 2.20
C GLU A 93 3.72 -5.82 1.10
N LEU A 94 2.58 -5.44 0.53
CA LEU A 94 1.97 -6.14 -0.60
C LEU A 94 2.91 -6.21 -1.80
N ARG A 95 3.64 -5.13 -2.09
CA ARG A 95 4.64 -5.15 -3.17
C ARG A 95 5.88 -6.00 -2.86
N ALA A 96 6.22 -6.15 -1.58
CA ALA A 96 7.31 -7.02 -1.16
C ALA A 96 6.95 -8.51 -1.31
N VAL A 97 5.67 -8.87 -1.20
CA VAL A 97 5.18 -10.23 -1.44
C VAL A 97 5.35 -10.63 -2.92
N GLY A 98 5.06 -9.72 -3.85
CA GLY A 98 5.25 -9.97 -5.28
C GLY A 98 4.45 -9.04 -6.19
N THR A 99 4.34 -9.42 -7.46
CA THR A 99 3.58 -8.65 -8.48
C THR A 99 2.10 -9.02 -8.54
N VAL A 100 1.71 -10.16 -7.94
CA VAL A 100 0.32 -10.61 -7.83
C VAL A 100 0.07 -11.01 -6.37
N VAL A 101 -0.96 -10.43 -5.76
CA VAL A 101 -1.40 -10.73 -4.38
C VAL A 101 -2.87 -11.13 -4.38
N SER A 102 -3.29 -12.01 -3.49
CA SER A 102 -4.71 -12.35 -3.36
C SER A 102 -5.46 -11.27 -2.58
N SER A 103 -6.77 -11.13 -2.83
CA SER A 103 -7.62 -10.25 -2.02
C SER A 103 -7.67 -10.68 -0.56
N ASP A 104 -7.49 -11.98 -0.29
CA ASP A 104 -7.46 -12.53 1.06
C ASP A 104 -6.18 -12.12 1.80
N GLU A 105 -5.03 -12.10 1.12
CA GLU A 105 -3.78 -11.61 1.72
C GLU A 105 -3.86 -10.12 2.06
N ILE A 106 -4.48 -9.30 1.19
CA ILE A 106 -4.74 -7.88 1.49
C ILE A 106 -5.61 -7.75 2.73
N GLY A 107 -6.72 -8.50 2.80
CA GLY A 107 -7.63 -8.46 3.94
C GLY A 107 -6.96 -8.88 5.23
N ARG A 108 -6.12 -9.92 5.19
CA ARG A 108 -5.33 -10.39 6.32
C ARG A 108 -4.36 -9.33 6.83
N GLN A 109 -3.58 -8.70 5.94
CA GLN A 109 -2.66 -7.63 6.34
C GLN A 109 -3.39 -6.43 6.93
N VAL A 110 -4.55 -6.06 6.37
CA VAL A 110 -5.38 -4.98 6.95
C VAL A 110 -5.86 -5.35 8.35
N LEU A 111 -6.37 -6.57 8.54
CA LEU A 111 -6.82 -7.06 9.85
C LEU A 111 -5.68 -7.08 10.86
N ASP A 112 -4.51 -7.61 10.50
CA ASP A 112 -3.34 -7.66 11.38
C ASP A 112 -2.97 -6.24 11.87
N ARG A 113 -2.99 -5.24 10.97
CA ARG A 113 -2.69 -3.85 11.34
C ARG A 113 -3.78 -3.17 12.15
N LEU A 114 -5.05 -3.39 11.80
CA LEU A 114 -6.17 -2.81 12.53
C LEU A 114 -6.30 -3.41 13.93
N ARG A 115 -5.90 -4.66 14.12
CA ARG A 115 -5.90 -5.32 15.42
C ARG A 115 -5.04 -4.56 16.44
N ASP A 116 -3.83 -4.18 16.04
CA ASP A 116 -2.92 -3.43 16.91
C ASP A 116 -3.32 -1.95 17.06
N LEU A 117 -4.04 -1.41 16.07
CA LEU A 117 -4.41 0.00 16.02
C LEU A 117 -5.70 0.31 16.78
N ASP A 118 -6.76 -0.45 16.50
CA ASP A 118 -8.11 -0.23 17.02
C ASP A 118 -9.04 -1.44 16.80
N GLU A 119 -9.42 -2.11 17.89
CA GLU A 119 -10.27 -3.31 17.85
C GLU A 119 -11.65 -3.08 17.23
N VAL A 120 -12.24 -1.89 17.40
CA VAL A 120 -13.55 -1.57 16.83
C VAL A 120 -13.43 -1.45 15.31
N ALA A 121 -12.37 -0.81 14.83
CA ALA A 121 -12.06 -0.74 13.40
C ALA A 121 -11.75 -2.13 12.83
N TYR A 122 -11.01 -2.97 13.57
CA TYR A 122 -10.79 -4.37 13.23
C TYR A 122 -12.12 -5.11 13.02
N LEU A 123 -13.04 -5.05 13.99
CA LEU A 123 -14.33 -5.76 13.92
C LEU A 123 -15.19 -5.25 12.76
N ARG A 124 -15.19 -3.94 12.50
CA ARG A 124 -15.91 -3.35 11.36
C ARG A 124 -15.36 -3.85 10.04
N PHE A 125 -14.03 -3.84 9.87
CA PHE A 125 -13.40 -4.34 8.66
C PHE A 125 -13.63 -5.85 8.50
N ALA A 126 -13.48 -6.61 9.58
CA ALA A 126 -13.71 -8.06 9.62
C ALA A 126 -15.12 -8.42 9.20
N SER A 127 -16.13 -7.66 9.63
CA SER A 127 -17.53 -7.95 9.27
C SER A 127 -17.80 -7.91 7.76
N VAL A 128 -17.15 -7.00 7.04
CA VAL A 128 -17.25 -6.93 5.57
C VAL A 128 -16.36 -7.98 4.90
N TYR A 129 -15.14 -8.17 5.40
CA TYR A 129 -14.16 -9.08 4.79
C TYR A 129 -14.51 -10.57 4.95
N LYS A 130 -15.02 -10.95 6.12
CA LYS A 130 -15.45 -12.31 6.46
C LYS A 130 -16.94 -12.55 6.24
N GLU A 131 -17.66 -11.54 5.73
CA GLU A 131 -19.08 -11.64 5.36
C GLU A 131 -19.96 -12.10 6.54
N PHE A 132 -19.88 -11.39 7.67
CA PHE A 132 -20.68 -11.74 8.85
C PHE A 132 -22.18 -11.72 8.52
N GLU A 133 -22.89 -12.75 8.94
CA GLU A 133 -24.33 -12.92 8.74
C GLU A 133 -25.12 -12.51 9.98
N GLY A 134 -24.53 -12.52 11.17
CA GLY A 134 -25.21 -12.14 12.40
C GLY A 134 -24.34 -11.98 13.64
N ALA A 135 -24.99 -11.74 14.79
CA ALA A 135 -24.32 -11.46 16.07
C ALA A 135 -23.32 -12.54 16.50
N GLN A 136 -23.59 -13.81 16.16
CA GLN A 136 -22.70 -14.93 16.48
C GLN A 136 -21.33 -14.81 15.80
N ASP A 137 -21.25 -14.19 14.63
CA ASP A 137 -19.96 -13.93 13.96
C ASP A 137 -19.12 -12.90 14.71
N PHE A 138 -19.77 -11.85 15.21
CA PHE A 138 -19.14 -10.85 16.06
C PHE A 138 -18.64 -11.47 17.37
N GLU A 139 -19.47 -12.29 18.05
CA GLU A 139 -19.08 -12.97 19.29
C GLU A 139 -17.86 -13.87 19.09
N ARG A 140 -17.82 -14.66 18.01
CA ARG A 140 -16.68 -15.52 17.68
C ARG A 140 -15.40 -14.73 17.45
N GLU A 141 -15.51 -13.61 16.74
CA GLU A 141 -14.35 -12.78 16.42
C GLU A 141 -13.88 -11.94 17.60
N MET A 142 -14.78 -11.44 18.45
CA MET A 142 -14.42 -10.82 19.73
C MET A 142 -13.68 -11.80 20.63
N ALA A 143 -14.20 -13.02 20.81
CA ALA A 143 -13.54 -14.04 21.61
C ALA A 143 -12.12 -14.38 21.08
N SER A 144 -11.90 -14.26 19.77
CA SER A 144 -10.57 -14.47 19.17
C SER A 144 -9.58 -13.34 19.47
N LEU A 145 -10.07 -12.12 19.73
CA LEU A 145 -9.25 -10.97 20.14
C LEU A 145 -8.86 -11.11 21.62
N ASP A 146 -9.83 -11.39 22.49
CA ASP A 146 -9.63 -11.50 23.95
C ASP A 146 -8.59 -12.57 24.33
N VAL A 147 -8.57 -13.69 23.61
CA VAL A 147 -7.61 -14.78 23.89
C VAL A 147 -6.17 -14.35 23.57
N GLN A 148 -5.95 -13.44 22.62
CA GLN A 148 -4.60 -13.04 22.23
C GLN A 148 -4.01 -11.96 23.14
N GLU A 149 -4.81 -11.12 23.79
CA GLU A 149 -4.32 -10.21 24.85
C GLU A 149 -3.70 -10.96 26.03
N SER A 150 -4.18 -12.18 26.29
CA SER A 150 -3.68 -13.03 27.39
C SER A 150 -2.33 -13.71 27.10
N ASP A 151 -1.95 -13.84 25.83
CA ASP A 151 -0.68 -14.45 25.40
C ASP A 151 0.44 -13.41 25.17
N SER A 152 0.09 -12.12 25.03
CA SER A 152 1.04 -11.01 24.84
C SER A 152 1.32 -10.20 26.12
N SER A 153 0.72 -10.59 27.26
CA SER A 153 0.92 -10.01 28.60
C SER A 153 1.90 -10.79 29.48
#